data_AF-A0A2D9J025-F1
#
_entry.id   AF-A0A2D9J025-F1
#
_cell.length_a   1.000
_cell.length_b   1.000
_cell.length_c   1.000
_cell.angle_alpha   90.00
_cell.angle_beta   90.00
_cell.angle_gamma   90.00
#
_symmetry.space_group_name_H-M   'P 1'
#
loop_
_entity.id
_entity.type
_entity.pdbx_description
1 polymer ?
#
loop_
_entity_poly.entity_id
_entity_poly.type
_entity_poly.pdbx_seq_one_letter_code
_entity_poly.pdbx_strand_id
1 'polypeptide(L)'
;MDLGVSEKVAPILESVRNFINDEVLPLEEEYKAQIEIGSPWEFTDRQTEILESLKSKARAQGLWNFFLTDKNGTGLNTVEYAYLAEEMGRSYIGAEVFNCSAPDTGNMEVIHKYGTEAQKKQWLEPLM
;
A
#
# COMPACT_ATOMS: atom_id res chain seq x y z
N MET A 1 -13.56 -24.94 -4.26
CA MET A 1 -12.54 -23.90 -4.08
C MET A 1 -13.02 -23.05 -2.93
N ASP A 2 -12.27 -23.01 -1.83
CA ASP A 2 -12.60 -22.14 -0.72
C ASP A 2 -11.98 -20.77 -0.98
N LEU A 3 -12.83 -19.80 -1.29
CA LEU A 3 -12.46 -18.42 -1.55
C LEU A 3 -12.87 -17.50 -0.39
N GLY A 4 -13.35 -18.06 0.73
CA GLY A 4 -13.80 -17.29 1.87
C GLY A 4 -12.68 -16.50 2.53
N VAL A 5 -13.06 -15.49 3.32
CA VAL A 5 -12.13 -14.75 4.17
C VAL A 5 -11.58 -15.72 5.23
N SER A 6 -10.26 -15.91 5.24
CA SER A 6 -9.61 -16.76 6.24
C SER A 6 -9.64 -16.12 7.62
N GLU A 7 -9.61 -16.94 8.68
CA GLU A 7 -9.50 -16.44 10.07
C GLU A 7 -8.22 -15.61 10.28
N LYS A 8 -7.18 -15.89 9.49
CA LYS A 8 -5.92 -15.15 9.49
C LYS A 8 -6.09 -13.72 8.94
N VAL A 9 -6.80 -13.56 7.83
CA VAL A 9 -6.91 -12.26 7.13
C VAL A 9 -8.05 -11.40 7.68
N ALA A 10 -9.08 -12.00 8.29
CA ALA A 10 -10.22 -11.29 8.87
C ALA A 10 -9.83 -10.06 9.75
N PRO A 11 -8.93 -10.17 10.74
CA PRO A 11 -8.54 -9.02 11.57
C PRO A 11 -7.70 -7.97 10.81
N ILE A 12 -6.94 -8.39 9.80
CA ILE A 12 -6.14 -7.48 8.95
C ILE A 12 -7.10 -6.69 8.04
N LEU A 13 -8.06 -7.38 7.44
CA LEU A 13 -9.09 -6.79 6.60
C LEU A 13 -9.92 -5.75 7.35
N GLU A 14 -10.30 -6.05 8.60
CA GLU A 14 -10.99 -5.09 9.45
C GLU A 14 -10.12 -3.87 9.76
N SER A 15 -8.84 -4.07 10.09
CA SER A 15 -7.88 -2.97 10.31
C SER A 15 -7.71 -2.09 9.07
N VAL A 16 -7.56 -2.69 7.88
CA VAL A 16 -7.45 -1.95 6.61
C VAL A 16 -8.74 -1.17 6.32
N ARG A 17 -9.91 -1.80 6.50
CA ARG A 17 -11.20 -1.15 6.29
C ARG A 17 -11.37 0.06 7.21
N ASN A 18 -11.05 -0.09 8.50
CA ASN A 18 -11.15 1.01 9.47
C ASN A 18 -10.16 2.12 9.13
N PHE A 19 -8.91 1.77 8.79
CA PHE A 19 -7.90 2.76 8.41
C PHE A 19 -8.33 3.55 7.16
N ILE A 20 -8.88 2.88 6.14
CA ILE A 20 -9.43 3.56 4.96
C ILE A 20 -10.55 4.53 5.34
N ASN A 21 -11.53 4.07 6.14
CA ASN A 21 -12.70 4.87 6.48
C ASN A 21 -12.37 6.06 7.41
N ASP A 22 -11.49 5.84 8.40
CA ASP A 22 -11.28 6.78 9.51
C ASP A 22 -10.09 7.72 9.26
N GLU A 23 -9.08 7.29 8.49
CA GLU A 23 -7.85 8.06 8.27
C GLU A 23 -7.70 8.53 6.82
N VAL A 24 -7.99 7.67 5.83
CA VAL A 24 -7.71 7.98 4.41
C VAL A 24 -8.83 8.78 3.74
N LEU A 25 -10.06 8.26 3.74
CA LEU A 25 -11.20 8.90 3.07
C LEU A 25 -11.46 10.35 3.54
N PRO A 26 -11.30 10.72 4.82
CA PRO A 26 -11.48 12.10 5.25
C PRO A 26 -10.49 13.10 4.61
N LEU A 27 -9.31 12.64 4.19
CA LEU A 27 -8.26 13.48 3.59
C LEU A 27 -8.22 13.38 2.06
N GLU A 28 -8.95 12.44 1.48
CA GLU A 28 -8.88 12.14 0.04
C GLU A 28 -9.35 13.33 -0.83
N GLU A 29 -10.44 13.98 -0.46
CA GLU A 29 -10.95 15.12 -1.24
C GLU A 29 -10.01 16.32 -1.17
N GLU A 30 -9.36 16.54 -0.02
CA GLU A 30 -8.31 17.54 0.12
C GLU A 30 -7.10 17.20 -0.76
N TYR A 31 -6.67 15.94 -0.76
CA TYR A 31 -5.57 15.46 -1.60
C TYR A 31 -5.88 15.65 -3.10
N LYS A 32 -7.09 15.32 -3.54
CA LYS A 32 -7.52 15.49 -4.94
C LYS A 32 -7.57 16.95 -5.35
N ALA A 33 -8.03 17.84 -4.47
CA ALA A 33 -8.09 19.28 -4.76
C ALA A 33 -6.70 19.90 -5.05
N GLN A 34 -5.62 19.26 -4.59
CA GLN A 34 -4.25 19.69 -4.90
C GLN A 34 -3.77 19.28 -6.30
N ILE A 35 -4.41 18.32 -6.98
CA ILE A 35 -3.95 17.78 -8.27
C ILE A 35 -3.93 18.87 -9.37
N GLU A 36 -4.87 19.80 -9.33
CA GLU A 36 -4.94 20.90 -10.31
C GLU A 36 -4.00 22.06 -9.96
N ILE A 37 -3.27 21.97 -8.84
CA ILE A 37 -2.38 23.03 -8.36
C ILE A 37 -0.95 22.69 -8.76
N GLY A 38 -0.34 23.55 -9.57
CA GLY A 38 1.06 23.41 -9.96
C GLY A 38 1.27 22.44 -11.12
N SER A 39 2.32 21.63 -11.04
CA SER A 39 2.69 20.67 -12.09
C SER A 39 1.97 19.34 -11.88
N PRO A 40 1.35 18.74 -12.91
CA PRO A 40 0.73 17.42 -12.80
C PRO A 40 1.74 16.27 -12.61
N TRP A 41 3.03 16.56 -12.72
CA TRP A 41 4.13 15.59 -12.60
C TRP A 41 4.78 15.58 -11.22
N GLU A 42 4.36 16.47 -10.32
CA GLU A 42 4.96 16.66 -9.01
C GLU A 42 3.85 16.74 -7.97
N PHE A 43 4.07 16.17 -6.79
CA PHE A 43 3.17 16.39 -5.68
C PHE A 43 3.38 17.78 -5.08
N THR A 44 2.28 18.42 -4.69
CA THR A 44 2.36 19.62 -3.87
C THR A 44 2.90 19.26 -2.47
N ASP A 45 3.40 20.26 -1.74
CA ASP A 45 3.83 20.08 -0.35
C ASP A 45 2.72 19.46 0.51
N ARG A 46 1.45 19.85 0.25
CA ARG A 46 0.30 19.32 0.98
C ARG A 46 -0.03 17.87 0.62
N GLN A 47 0.09 17.49 -0.65
CA GLN A 47 -0.07 16.09 -1.06
C GLN A 47 0.98 15.20 -0.40
N THR A 48 2.23 15.68 -0.38
CA THR A 48 3.35 14.99 0.28
C THR A 48 3.10 14.85 1.77
N GLU A 49 2.66 15.91 2.45
CA GLU A 49 2.34 15.89 3.89
C GLU A 49 1.24 14.86 4.22
N ILE A 50 0.14 14.86 3.45
CA ILE A 50 -0.98 13.92 3.64
C ILE A 50 -0.50 12.47 3.46
N LEU A 51 0.19 12.17 2.35
CA LEU A 51 0.66 10.82 2.05
C LEU A 51 1.65 10.32 3.08
N GLU A 52 2.68 11.10 3.42
CA GLU A 52 3.72 10.68 4.36
C GLU A 52 3.17 10.51 5.79
N SER A 53 2.22 11.36 6.19
CA SER A 53 1.51 11.21 7.47
C SER A 53 0.71 9.89 7.53
N LEU A 54 -0.04 9.59 6.47
CA LEU A 54 -0.83 8.35 6.38
C LEU A 54 0.06 7.11 6.31
N LYS A 55 1.11 7.13 5.48
CA LYS A 55 2.10 6.04 5.38
C LYS A 55 2.77 5.77 6.73
N SER A 56 3.17 6.82 7.45
CA SER A 56 3.76 6.70 8.79
C SER A 56 2.81 6.01 9.78
N LYS A 57 1.53 6.41 9.81
CA LYS A 57 0.50 5.78 10.63
C LYS A 57 0.25 4.31 10.24
N ALA A 58 0.13 4.03 8.95
CA ALA A 58 -0.08 2.67 8.43
C ALA A 58 1.08 1.74 8.80
N ARG A 59 2.32 2.19 8.57
CA ARG A 59 3.54 1.47 8.95
C ARG A 59 3.63 1.24 10.46
N ALA A 60 3.26 2.21 11.29
CA ALA A 60 3.23 2.05 12.75
C ALA A 60 2.20 1.01 13.24
N GLN A 61 1.11 0.81 12.49
CA GLN A 61 0.09 -0.22 12.77
C GLN A 61 0.42 -1.57 12.10
N GLY A 62 1.54 -1.69 11.41
CA GLY A 62 1.93 -2.90 10.67
C GLY A 62 1.10 -3.15 9.40
N LEU A 63 0.41 -2.14 8.88
CA LEU A 63 -0.38 -2.21 7.66
C LEU A 63 0.51 -1.81 6.47
N TRP A 64 1.34 -2.72 5.97
CA TRP A 64 2.40 -2.37 5.01
C TRP A 64 2.83 -3.56 4.12
N ASN A 65 3.10 -3.31 2.83
CA ASN A 65 3.66 -4.29 1.87
C ASN A 65 2.84 -5.58 1.66
N PHE A 66 1.51 -5.52 1.69
CA PHE A 66 0.64 -6.70 1.58
C PHE A 66 0.79 -7.49 0.27
N PHE A 67 1.22 -6.83 -0.80
CA PHE A 67 1.30 -7.39 -2.15
C PHE A 67 2.30 -8.55 -2.29
N LEU A 68 3.34 -8.61 -1.46
CA LEU A 68 4.37 -9.65 -1.55
C LEU A 68 3.87 -10.95 -0.88
N THR A 69 3.15 -11.77 -1.65
CA THR A 69 2.48 -13.01 -1.17
C THR A 69 3.39 -14.26 -1.10
N ASP A 70 4.71 -14.09 -1.15
CA ASP A 70 5.63 -15.23 -1.07
C ASP A 70 6.08 -15.53 0.39
N LYS A 71 6.97 -16.51 0.54
CA LYS A 71 7.48 -16.93 1.86
C LYS A 71 8.34 -15.88 2.56
N ASN A 72 8.87 -14.92 1.81
CA ASN A 72 9.73 -13.85 2.33
C ASN A 72 8.96 -12.54 2.55
N GLY A 73 7.72 -12.45 2.08
CA GLY A 73 6.82 -11.33 2.28
C GLY A 73 5.89 -11.49 3.49
N THR A 74 4.63 -11.12 3.33
CA THR A 74 3.65 -11.06 4.43
C THR A 74 3.11 -12.42 4.86
N GLY A 75 3.42 -13.46 4.09
CA GLY A 75 2.86 -14.79 4.25
C GLY A 75 1.36 -14.88 3.92
N LEU A 76 0.76 -13.82 3.35
CA LEU A 76 -0.56 -13.88 2.75
C LEU A 76 -0.49 -14.66 1.43
N ASN A 77 -1.58 -15.31 1.05
CA ASN A 77 -1.74 -15.80 -0.30
C ASN A 77 -2.46 -14.77 -1.19
N THR A 78 -2.50 -15.01 -2.50
CA THR A 78 -3.12 -14.09 -3.47
C THR A 78 -4.61 -13.84 -3.22
N VAL A 79 -5.37 -14.84 -2.77
CA VAL A 79 -6.80 -14.67 -2.45
C VAL A 79 -6.97 -13.79 -1.21
N GLU A 80 -6.14 -13.97 -0.19
CA GLU A 80 -6.14 -13.13 1.01
C GLU A 80 -5.77 -11.68 0.67
N TYR A 81 -4.75 -11.47 -0.16
CA TYR A 81 -4.38 -10.14 -0.63
C TYR A 81 -5.49 -9.48 -1.46
N ALA A 82 -6.24 -10.24 -2.28
CA ALA A 82 -7.32 -9.70 -3.09
C ALA A 82 -8.38 -8.96 -2.26
N TYR A 83 -8.75 -9.50 -1.09
CA TYR A 83 -9.69 -8.82 -0.18
C TYR A 83 -9.13 -7.51 0.37
N LEU A 84 -7.83 -7.47 0.69
CA LEU A 84 -7.20 -6.22 1.14
C LEU A 84 -7.12 -5.21 0.00
N ALA A 85 -6.74 -5.65 -1.20
CA ALA A 85 -6.65 -4.81 -2.38
C ALA A 85 -8.01 -4.22 -2.79
N GLU A 86 -9.09 -4.98 -2.62
CA GLU A 86 -10.46 -4.50 -2.83
C GLU A 86 -10.79 -3.32 -1.90
N GLU A 87 -10.50 -3.44 -0.59
CA GLU A 87 -10.73 -2.34 0.35
C GLU A 87 -9.84 -1.13 0.06
N MET A 88 -8.56 -1.36 -0.27
CA MET A 88 -7.65 -0.28 -0.69
C MET A 88 -8.15 0.45 -1.94
N GLY A 89 -8.74 -0.27 -2.88
CA GLY A 89 -9.30 0.27 -4.12
C GLY A 89 -10.52 1.17 -3.94
N ARG A 90 -11.09 1.24 -2.74
CA ARG A 90 -12.18 2.18 -2.41
C ARG A 90 -11.70 3.63 -2.29
N SER A 91 -10.39 3.86 -2.27
CA SER A 91 -9.76 5.18 -2.17
C SER A 91 -8.79 5.41 -3.33
N TYR A 92 -8.73 6.65 -3.83
CA TYR A 92 -7.77 7.11 -4.84
C TYR A 92 -6.31 6.93 -4.40
N ILE A 93 -6.03 7.11 -3.11
CA ILE A 93 -4.68 6.99 -2.53
C ILE A 93 -4.50 5.75 -1.65
N GLY A 94 -5.52 4.89 -1.53
CA GLY A 94 -5.53 3.79 -0.57
C GLY A 94 -4.35 2.82 -0.75
N ALA A 95 -4.09 2.39 -1.98
CA ALA A 95 -2.97 1.49 -2.28
C ALA A 95 -1.60 2.14 -1.97
N GLU A 96 -1.44 3.43 -2.26
CA GLU A 96 -0.20 4.18 -2.00
C GLU A 96 0.10 4.26 -0.50
N VAL A 97 -0.93 4.46 0.32
CA VAL A 97 -0.81 4.58 1.79
C VAL A 97 -0.28 3.30 2.44
N PHE A 98 -0.58 2.13 1.88
CA PHE A 98 -0.10 0.84 2.39
C PHE A 98 1.12 0.29 1.63
N ASN A 99 1.77 1.11 0.79
CA ASN A 99 2.89 0.72 -0.09
C ASN A 99 2.55 -0.45 -1.04
N CYS A 100 1.34 -0.41 -1.58
CA CYS A 100 0.76 -1.43 -2.46
C CYS A 100 0.36 -0.84 -3.83
N SER A 101 0.85 0.36 -4.17
CA SER A 101 0.55 1.04 -5.43
C SER A 101 1.40 0.55 -6.60
N ALA A 102 0.82 0.66 -7.80
CA ALA A 102 1.59 0.57 -9.03
C ALA A 102 2.24 1.94 -9.32
N PRO A 103 3.42 1.98 -9.96
CA PRO A 103 4.15 0.87 -10.58
C PRO A 103 5.09 0.10 -9.61
N ASP A 104 5.24 0.56 -8.37
CA ASP A 104 6.33 0.13 -7.49
C ASP A 104 6.20 -1.31 -7.02
N THR A 105 4.99 -1.81 -6.77
CA THR A 105 4.78 -3.24 -6.44
C THR A 105 5.37 -4.18 -7.49
N GLY A 106 5.15 -3.90 -8.78
CA GLY A 106 5.74 -4.69 -9.87
C GLY A 106 7.27 -4.58 -9.92
N ASN A 107 7.81 -3.38 -9.72
CA ASN A 107 9.27 -3.16 -9.66
C ASN A 107 9.89 -3.93 -8.47
N MET A 108 9.28 -3.84 -7.30
CA MET A 108 9.69 -4.54 -6.09
C MET A 108 9.66 -6.06 -6.30
N GLU A 109 8.61 -6.62 -6.90
CA GLU A 109 8.53 -8.06 -7.22
C GLU A 109 9.64 -8.51 -8.17
N VAL A 110 9.94 -7.72 -9.21
CA VAL A 110 11.03 -8.02 -10.16
C VAL A 110 12.37 -8.06 -9.45
N ILE A 111 12.68 -7.06 -8.62
CA ILE A 111 13.95 -7.01 -7.89
C ILE A 111 14.00 -8.11 -6.82
N HIS A 112 12.89 -8.39 -6.15
CA HIS A 112 12.80 -9.48 -5.17
C HIS A 112 13.16 -10.82 -5.79
N LYS A 113 12.57 -11.12 -6.96
CA LYS A 113 12.69 -12.43 -7.61
C LYS A 113 13.99 -12.61 -8.39
N TYR A 114 14.50 -11.55 -9.01
CA TYR A 114 15.61 -11.65 -9.97
C TYR A 114 16.82 -10.78 -9.64
N GLY A 115 16.71 -9.87 -8.68
CA GLY A 115 17.80 -9.00 -8.27
C GLY A 115 18.93 -9.76 -7.58
N THR A 116 20.17 -9.36 -7.88
CA THR A 116 21.34 -9.73 -7.06
C THR A 116 21.23 -9.14 -5.66
N GLU A 117 21.97 -9.69 -4.69
CA GLU A 117 21.98 -9.15 -3.32
C GLU A 117 22.41 -7.67 -3.27
N ALA A 118 23.34 -7.26 -4.14
CA ALA A 118 23.72 -5.86 -4.26
C ALA A 118 22.56 -4.98 -4.77
N GLN A 119 21.80 -5.45 -5.76
CA GLN A 119 20.63 -4.72 -6.27
C GLN A 119 19.48 -4.68 -5.25
N LYS A 120 19.24 -5.77 -4.52
CA LYS A 120 18.23 -5.79 -3.46
C LYS A 120 18.58 -4.79 -2.36
N LYS A 121 19.83 -4.77 -1.89
CA LYS A 121 20.29 -3.81 -0.90
C LYS A 121 20.19 -2.36 -1.37
N GLN A 122 20.54 -2.10 -2.63
CA GLN A 122 20.52 -0.74 -3.17
C GLN A 122 19.10 -0.24 -3.48
N TRP A 123 18.21 -1.11 -3.95
CA TRP A 123 16.93 -0.70 -4.54
C TRP A 123 15.70 -1.29 -3.87
N LEU A 124 15.74 -2.55 -3.45
CA LEU A 124 14.58 -3.20 -2.81
C LEU A 124 14.41 -2.74 -1.35
N GLU A 125 15.48 -2.73 -0.57
CA GLU A 125 15.42 -2.34 0.84
C GLU A 125 14.85 -0.92 1.05
N PRO A 126 15.20 0.10 0.24
CA PRO A 126 14.59 1.43 0.37
C PRO A 126 13.14 1.52 -0.10
N LEU A 127 12.72 0.62 -1.01
CA LEU A 127 11.34 0.59 -1.53
C LEU A 127 10.37 -0.14 -0.58
N MET A 128 10.89 -1.04 0.26
CA MET A 128 10.12 -1.81 1.25
C MET A 128 9.91 -1.03 2.56
#